data_AF-A0A7C5DPR9-F1
#
_entry.id   AF-A0A7C5DPR9-F1
#
_cell.length_a   1.000
_cell.length_b   1.000
_cell.length_c   1.000
_cell.angle_alpha   90.00
_cell.angle_beta   90.00
_cell.angle_gamma   90.00
#
_symmetry.space_group_name_H-M   'P 1'
#
loop_
_entity.id
_entity.type
_entity.pdbx_description
1 polymer ?
#
loop_
_entity_poly.entity_id
_entity_poly.type
_entity_poly.pdbx_seq_one_letter_code
_entity_poly.pdbx_strand_id
1 'polypeptide(L)' 'THTEEFYELAGSSFDMVEINQALRKWGLVYDNTVRPHQSLGYLTPHQFLENYHHNRKGVMCH' A
#
# COMPACT_ATOMS: atom_id res chain seq x y z
N THR A 1 1.89 -17.74 15.66
CA THR A 1 0.65 -18.09 14.95
C THR A 1 0.89 -17.78 13.48
N HIS A 2 1.06 -18.81 12.65
CA HIS A 2 1.11 -18.63 11.20
C HIS A 2 -0.34 -18.49 10.74
N THR A 3 -0.72 -17.32 10.23
CA THR A 3 -2.01 -17.14 9.56
C THR A 3 -1.80 -17.46 8.09
N GLU A 4 -2.51 -18.44 7.57
CA GLU A 4 -2.47 -18.76 6.14
C GLU A 4 -3.02 -17.57 5.35
N GLU A 5 -2.17 -16.94 4.52
CA GLU A 5 -2.60 -15.90 3.59
C GLU A 5 -3.09 -16.57 2.31
N PHE A 6 -4.41 -16.75 2.20
CA PHE A 6 -5.06 -17.22 0.98
C PHE A 6 -5.24 -16.04 0.02
N TYR A 7 -4.52 -16.06 -1.11
CA TYR A 7 -4.76 -15.15 -2.22
C TYR A 7 -5.73 -15.82 -3.19
N GLU A 8 -6.90 -15.20 -3.42
CA GLU A 8 -7.83 -15.66 -4.44
C GLU A 8 -7.18 -15.51 -5.82
N LEU A 9 -7.15 -16.60 -6.59
CA LEU A 9 -6.76 -16.58 -7.99
C LEU A 9 -7.86 -15.90 -8.79
N ALA A 10 -7.65 -14.64 -9.14
CA ALA A 10 -8.52 -13.93 -10.06
C ALA A 10 -8.41 -14.57 -11.46
N GLY A 11 -9.52 -15.08 -11.99
CA GLY A 11 -9.60 -15.48 -13.38
C GLY A 11 -9.60 -14.24 -14.27
N SER A 12 -8.43 -13.75 -14.67
CA SER A 12 -8.34 -12.70 -15.69
C SER A 12 -8.13 -13.32 -17.06
N SER A 13 -8.58 -12.61 -18.10
CA SER A 13 -8.02 -12.83 -19.42
C SER A 13 -6.52 -12.48 -19.37
N PHE A 14 -5.71 -13.05 -20.26
CA PHE A 14 -4.30 -12.65 -20.40
C PHE A 14 -4.14 -11.28 -21.10
N ASP A 15 -5.22 -10.49 -21.17
CA ASP A 15 -5.14 -9.14 -21.72
C ASP A 15 -4.37 -8.22 -20.76
N MET A 16 -3.34 -7.57 -21.33
CA MET A 16 -2.44 -6.71 -20.57
C MET A 16 -3.16 -5.46 -20.04
N VAL A 17 -4.21 -4.98 -20.72
CA VAL A 17 -4.95 -3.79 -20.27
C VAL A 17 -5.78 -4.13 -19.04
N GLU A 18 -6.52 -5.25 -19.08
CA GLU A 18 -7.30 -5.75 -17.94
C GLU A 18 -6.42 -6.02 -16.72
N ILE A 19 -5.28 -6.69 -16.90
CA ILE A 19 -4.33 -6.97 -15.81
C ILE A 19 -3.80 -5.67 -15.20
N ASN A 20 -3.41 -4.69 -16.01
CA ASN A 20 -2.92 -3.41 -15.50
C ASN A 20 -3.99 -2.64 -14.71
N GLN A 21 -5.26 -2.69 -15.14
CA GLN A 21 -6.37 -2.09 -14.39
C GLN A 21 -6.61 -2.79 -13.06
N ALA A 22 -6.61 -4.13 -13.06
CA ALA A 22 -6.77 -4.93 -11.86
C ALA A 22 -5.64 -4.66 -10.85
N LEU A 23 -4.37 -4.63 -11.30
CA LEU A 23 -3.21 -4.34 -10.46
C LEU A 23 -3.28 -2.94 -9.85
N ARG A 24 -3.67 -1.92 -10.61
CA ARG A 24 -3.84 -0.55 -10.07
C ARG A 24 -4.92 -0.49 -8.99
N LYS A 25 -6.05 -1.16 -9.22
CA LYS A 25 -7.13 -1.25 -8.23
C LYS A 25 -6.67 -1.98 -6.97
N TRP A 26 -5.91 -3.06 -7.15
CA TRP A 26 -5.37 -3.84 -6.04
C TRP A 26 -4.34 -3.05 -5.24
N GLY A 27 -3.40 -2.35 -5.88
CA GLY A 27 -2.41 -1.51 -5.22
C GLY A 27 -3.02 -0.33 -4.44
N LEU A 28 -4.12 0.26 -4.91
CA LEU A 28 -4.83 1.29 -4.15
C LEU A 28 -5.38 0.77 -2.81
N VAL A 29 -5.90 -0.46 -2.81
CA VAL A 29 -6.50 -1.08 -1.63
C VAL A 29 -5.42 -1.67 -0.72
N TYR A 30 -4.60 -2.56 -1.27
CA TYR A 30 -3.65 -3.35 -0.49
C TYR A 30 -2.43 -2.53 -0.05
N ASP A 31 -1.76 -1.84 -0.98
CA ASP A 31 -0.51 -1.15 -0.67
C ASP A 31 -0.76 0.16 0.07
N ASN A 32 -1.74 0.97 -0.32
CA ASN A 32 -1.84 2.32 0.25
C ASN A 32 -2.64 2.43 1.54
N THR A 33 -3.76 1.70 1.70
CA THR A 33 -4.79 2.11 2.67
C THR A 33 -5.20 1.06 3.68
N VAL A 34 -4.98 -0.23 3.41
CA VAL A 34 -5.58 -1.29 4.24
C VAL A 34 -4.58 -1.93 5.20
N ARG A 35 -3.28 -2.02 4.88
CA ARG A 35 -2.35 -2.82 5.67
C ARG A 35 -1.29 -2.01 6.42
N PRO A 36 -1.36 -1.97 7.76
CA PRO A 36 -0.26 -1.52 8.61
C PRO A 36 0.99 -2.37 8.39
N HIS A 37 2.14 -1.72 8.26
CA HIS A 37 3.42 -2.41 8.10
C HIS A 37 4.33 -2.17 9.31
N GLN A 38 4.94 -3.23 9.85
CA GLN A 38 5.79 -3.14 11.04
C GLN A 38 6.98 -2.18 10.85
N SER A 39 7.62 -2.19 9.67
CA SER A 39 8.73 -1.25 9.38
C SER A 39 8.30 0.21 9.30
N LEU A 40 7.01 0.49 9.13
CA LEU A 40 6.44 1.84 9.14
C LEU A 40 5.90 2.22 10.52
N GLY A 41 6.21 1.44 11.57
CA GLY A 41 5.68 1.66 12.91
C GLY A 41 4.21 1.30 13.04
N TYR A 42 3.76 0.25 12.33
CA TYR A 42 2.35 -0.13 12.21
C TYR A 42 1.47 0.97 11.60
N LEU A 43 2.06 1.80 10.74
CA LEU A 43 1.32 2.70 9.87
C LEU A 43 1.05 2.04 8.52
N THR A 44 -0.06 2.42 7.90
CA THR A 44 -0.25 2.19 6.46
C THR A 44 0.70 3.11 5.66
N PRO A 45 1.09 2.73 4.44
CA PRO A 45 1.89 3.59 3.58
C PRO A 45 1.28 4.99 3.37
N HIS A 46 -0.05 5.11 3.25
CA HIS A 46 -0.72 6.41 3.20
C HIS A 46 -0.49 7.26 4.46
N GLN A 47 -0.74 6.69 5.65
CA GLN A 47 -0.54 7.39 6.92
C GLN A 47 0.93 7.77 7.13
N PHE A 48 1.87 6.92 6.70
CA PHE A 48 3.29 7.22 6.77
C PHE A 48 3.64 8.44 5.91
N LEU A 49 3.13 8.51 4.67
CA LEU A 49 3.35 9.66 3.79
C LEU A 49 2.71 10.93 4.35
N GLU A 50 1.48 10.87 4.84
CA GLU A 50 0.82 12.01 5.48
C GLU A 50 1.65 12.53 6.66
N ASN A 51 2.13 11.64 7.54
CA ASN A 51 2.99 12.00 8.67
C ASN A 51 4.33 12.57 8.21
N TYR A 52 4.93 12.02 7.16
CA TYR A 52 6.20 12.51 6.61
C TYR A 52 6.06 13.93 6.05
N HIS A 53 4.96 14.22 5.33
CA HIS A 53 4.69 15.57 4.82
C HIS A 53 4.37 16.57 5.94
N HIS A 54 3.70 16.16 7.01
CA HIS A 54 3.44 17.01 8.18
C HIS A 54 4.71 17.34 8.96
N ASN A 55 5.63 16.37 9.13
CA ASN A 55 6.88 16.56 9.89
C ASN A 55 7.94 17.39 9.15
N ARG A 56 7.76 17.68 7.85
CA ARG A 56 8.65 18.58 7.09
C ARG A 56 8.38 20.07 7.31
N LYS A 57 7.31 20.44 8.03
CA LYS A 57 7.08 21.82 8.49
C LYS A 57 8.02 22.14 9.66
N GLY A 58 9.30 22.39 9.38
CA GLY A 58 10.19 23.01 10.35
C GLY A 58 11.58 22.41 10.54
N VAL A 59 12.20 21.84 9.51
CA VAL A 59 13.67 21.66 9.56
C VAL A 59 14.31 22.81 8.81
N MET A 60 14.44 23.96 9.50
CA MET A 60 15.46 24.94 9.14
C MET A 60 16.81 24.24 9.34
N CYS A 61 17.52 23.97 8.25
CA CYS A 61 18.94 23.61 8.35
C CYS A 61 19.67 24.79 9.00
N HIS A 62 20.38 24.51 10.10
CA HIS A 62 21.22 25.48 10.79
C HIS A 62 22.47 25.82 9.96
#